data_AF-A0A968PG50-F1
#
_entry.id   AF-A0A968PG50-F1
#
_cell.length_a   1.000
_cell.length_b   1.000
_cell.length_c   1.000
_cell.angle_alpha   90.00
_cell.angle_beta   90.00
_cell.angle_gamma   90.00
#
_symmetry.space_group_name_H-M   'P 1'
#
loop_
_entity.id
_entity.type
_entity.pdbx_description
1 polymer ?
#
loop_
_entity_poly.entity_id
_entity_poly.type
_entity_poly.pdbx_seq_one_letter_code
_entity_poly.pdbx_strand_id
1 'polypeptide(L)'
;MTHHGQGPSFYLESGTQLFTGSELLVKGALETQGGVNLLTGYPGSPVAGFFDSLESIAPLLNEHGIVAKIANNEALSVAMVNGAQMVGCRAIDLLQIRRPPCSF
;
A
#
# COMPACT_ATOMS: atom_id res chain seq x y z
N MET A 1 25.02 21.26 3.42
CA MET A 1 23.61 20.87 3.66
C MET A 1 23.07 20.33 2.34
N THR A 2 23.33 19.05 2.08
CA THR A 2 22.88 18.36 0.88
C THR A 2 21.43 17.97 1.05
N HIS A 3 20.57 18.44 0.13
CA HIS A 3 19.19 18.02 0.02
C HIS A 3 19.15 16.51 -0.23
N HIS A 4 18.76 15.72 0.78
CA HIS A 4 18.37 14.33 0.58
C HIS A 4 17.06 14.34 -0.21
N GLY A 5 17.15 14.12 -1.52
CA GLY A 5 15.99 13.81 -2.34
C GLY A 5 15.29 12.59 -1.74
N GLN A 6 14.08 12.81 -1.24
CA GLN A 6 13.18 11.77 -0.73
C GLN A 6 12.62 10.99 -1.94
N GLY A 7 13.43 10.13 -2.53
CA GLY A 7 12.95 9.04 -3.38
C GLY A 7 12.66 7.80 -2.52
N PRO A 8 11.68 6.96 -2.89
CA PRO A 8 11.35 5.78 -2.11
C PRO A 8 12.52 4.81 -2.10
N SER A 9 12.89 4.40 -0.91
CA SER A 9 14.18 3.77 -0.62
C SER A 9 14.04 2.28 -0.39
N PHE A 10 13.17 1.63 -1.17
CA PHE A 10 13.02 0.19 -1.15
C PHE A 10 14.25 -0.57 -1.69
N TYR A 11 15.29 0.12 -2.16
CA TYR A 11 16.48 -0.43 -2.83
C TYR A 11 17.73 -0.59 -1.94
N LEU A 12 17.63 -0.51 -0.61
CA LEU A 12 18.81 -0.69 0.24
C LEU A 12 19.28 -2.16 0.26
N GLU A 13 20.45 -2.40 -0.32
CA GLU A 13 21.11 -3.73 -0.33
C GLU A 13 21.69 -4.12 1.04
N SER A 14 22.11 -3.15 1.87
CA SER A 14 22.61 -3.39 3.23
C SER A 14 22.51 -2.15 4.12
N GLY A 15 22.48 -2.35 5.44
CA GLY A 15 22.44 -1.27 6.44
C GLY A 15 21.07 -1.07 7.09
N THR A 16 20.92 0.04 7.82
CA THR A 16 19.70 0.39 8.55
C THR A 16 19.04 1.60 7.92
N GLN A 17 17.71 1.54 7.76
CA GLN A 17 16.91 2.64 7.28
C GLN A 17 15.65 2.84 8.12
N LEU A 18 15.27 4.10 8.26
CA LEU A 18 13.99 4.50 8.83
C LEU A 18 12.89 4.38 7.77
N PHE A 19 11.82 3.67 8.12
CA PHE A 19 10.61 3.58 7.34
C PHE A 19 9.43 4.01 8.21
N THR A 20 8.48 4.69 7.59
CA THR A 20 7.13 4.88 8.14
C THR A 20 6.39 3.54 8.16
N GLY A 21 5.30 3.47 8.94
CA GLY A 21 4.46 2.28 8.96
C GLY A 21 3.87 1.94 7.60
N SER A 22 3.50 2.95 6.82
CA SER A 22 2.97 2.79 5.45
C SER A 22 3.99 2.20 4.48
N GLU A 23 5.23 2.69 4.52
CA GLU A 23 6.31 2.14 3.70
C GLU A 23 6.59 0.69 4.08
N LEU A 24 6.59 0.34 5.37
CA LEU A 24 6.78 -1.05 5.81
C LEU A 24 5.64 -1.97 5.35
N LEU A 25 4.40 -1.49 5.31
CA LEU A 25 3.29 -2.27 4.77
C LEU A 25 3.48 -2.56 3.28
N VAL A 26 3.89 -1.57 2.49
CA VAL A 26 4.21 -1.76 1.07
C VAL A 26 5.39 -2.72 0.91
N LYS A 27 6.48 -2.50 1.65
CA LYS A 27 7.68 -3.35 1.60
C LYS A 27 7.35 -4.81 1.91
N GLY A 28 6.65 -5.04 3.01
CA GLY A 28 6.23 -6.39 3.44
C GLY A 28 5.33 -7.06 2.41
N ALA A 29 4.44 -6.31 1.75
CA ALA A 29 3.60 -6.84 0.69
C ALA A 29 4.40 -7.28 -0.55
N LEU A 30 5.47 -6.55 -0.89
CA LEU A 30 6.34 -6.89 -2.03
C LEU A 30 7.30 -8.03 -1.72
N GLU A 31 7.85 -8.07 -0.51
CA GLU A 31 8.87 -9.05 -0.09
C GLU A 31 8.28 -10.38 0.41
N THR A 32 6.97 -10.45 0.67
CA THR A 32 6.32 -11.69 1.11
C THR A 32 6.49 -12.80 0.08
N GLN A 33 6.71 -14.03 0.53
CA GLN A 33 6.91 -15.16 -0.36
C GLN A 33 5.69 -15.37 -1.26
N GLY A 34 5.88 -15.25 -2.58
CA GLY A 34 4.85 -15.33 -3.62
C GLY A 34 4.05 -14.03 -3.83
N GLY A 35 4.45 -12.93 -3.20
CA GLY A 35 4.02 -11.57 -3.49
C GLY A 35 2.55 -11.25 -3.26
N VAL A 36 2.18 -10.05 -3.69
CA VAL A 36 0.80 -9.56 -3.82
C VAL A 36 0.54 -9.10 -5.25
N ASN A 37 -0.70 -9.25 -5.70
CA ASN A 37 -1.14 -8.87 -7.04
C ASN A 37 -1.95 -7.56 -7.03
N LEU A 38 -2.64 -7.27 -5.93
CA LEU A 38 -3.49 -6.09 -5.80
C LEU A 38 -3.26 -5.39 -4.45
N LEU A 39 -2.99 -4.09 -4.51
CA LEU A 39 -2.88 -3.16 -3.38
C LEU A 39 -3.98 -2.11 -3.57
N THR A 40 -5.01 -2.13 -2.74
CA THR A 40 -6.16 -1.24 -2.87
C THR A 40 -6.58 -0.62 -1.54
N GLY A 41 -7.55 0.29 -1.61
CA GLY A 41 -8.12 0.98 -0.47
C GLY A 41 -8.79 2.28 -0.87
N TYR A 42 -9.38 2.94 0.12
CA TYR A 42 -9.94 4.29 -0.03
C TYR A 42 -9.14 5.28 0.82
N PRO A 43 -8.74 6.45 0.28
CA PRO A 43 -7.86 7.36 0.99
C PRO A 43 -8.55 7.99 2.20
N GLY A 44 -7.82 8.07 3.31
CA GLY A 44 -8.23 8.72 4.55
C GLY A 44 -7.03 8.84 5.49
N SER A 45 -7.00 9.81 6.40
CA SER A 45 -5.92 9.88 7.40
C SER A 45 -6.18 8.88 8.52
N PRO A 46 -5.28 7.90 8.79
CA PRO A 46 -3.84 7.93 8.50
C PRO A 46 -3.35 7.07 7.32
N VAL A 47 -4.23 6.42 6.57
CA VAL A 47 -3.86 5.50 5.48
C VAL A 47 -3.35 6.18 4.21
N ALA A 48 -3.44 7.52 4.09
CA ALA A 48 -2.97 8.28 2.93
C ALA A 48 -1.51 7.98 2.53
N GLY A 49 -0.60 7.90 3.51
CA GLY A 49 0.83 7.67 3.25
C GLY A 49 1.15 6.32 2.60
N PHE A 50 0.23 5.35 2.65
CA PHE A 50 0.34 4.11 1.89
C PHE A 50 0.19 4.35 0.39
N PHE A 51 -0.77 5.18 -0.02
CA PHE A 51 -0.97 5.51 -1.42
C PHE A 51 0.18 6.38 -1.96
N ASP A 52 0.69 7.31 -1.16
CA ASP A 52 1.90 8.08 -1.51
C ASP A 52 3.10 7.15 -1.75
N SER A 53 3.24 6.12 -0.90
CA SER A 53 4.27 5.09 -1.07
C SER A 53 4.07 4.30 -2.38
N LEU A 54 2.85 3.87 -2.69
CA LEU A 54 2.54 3.16 -3.94
C LEU A 54 2.79 4.01 -5.19
N GLU A 55 2.41 5.29 -5.15
CA GLU A 55 2.65 6.24 -6.25
C GLU A 55 4.15 6.39 -6.52
N SER A 56 4.94 6.52 -5.45
CA SER A 56 6.39 6.70 -5.55
C SER A 56 7.10 5.52 -6.23
N ILE A 57 6.54 4.31 -6.13
CA ILE A 57 7.09 3.07 -6.74
C ILE A 57 6.25 2.56 -7.91
N ALA A 58 5.32 3.35 -8.46
CA ALA A 58 4.42 2.91 -9.53
C ALA A 58 5.16 2.27 -10.73
N PRO A 59 6.34 2.74 -11.19
CA PRO A 59 7.09 2.07 -12.24
C PRO A 59 7.47 0.62 -11.90
N LEU A 60 7.93 0.37 -10.67
CA LEU A 60 8.31 -0.97 -10.19
C LEU A 60 7.10 -1.91 -10.13
N LEU A 61 5.96 -1.39 -9.66
CA LEU A 61 4.71 -2.15 -9.60
C LEU A 61 4.26 -2.57 -11.01
N ASN A 62 4.31 -1.65 -11.97
CA ASN A 62 3.96 -1.92 -13.36
C ASN A 62 4.87 -2.96 -14.01
N GLU A 63 6.19 -2.88 -13.77
CA GLU A 63 7.17 -3.86 -14.26
C GLU A 63 6.84 -5.29 -13.79
N HIS A 64 6.37 -5.43 -12.56
CA HIS A 64 6.05 -6.72 -11.95
C HIS A 64 4.57 -7.13 -12.10
N GLY A 65 3.77 -6.35 -12.84
CA GLY A 65 2.35 -6.61 -13.03
C GLY A 65 1.51 -6.52 -11.75
N ILE A 66 1.98 -5.77 -10.76
CA ILE A 66 1.27 -5.53 -9.48
C ILE A 66 0.35 -4.33 -9.65
N VAL A 67 -0.92 -4.49 -9.32
CA VAL A 67 -1.92 -3.44 -9.46
C VAL A 67 -2.03 -2.65 -8.15
N ALA A 68 -1.71 -1.37 -8.19
CA ALA A 68 -2.07 -0.40 -7.15
C ALA A 68 -3.30 0.40 -7.60
N LYS A 69 -4.40 0.37 -6.84
CA LYS A 69 -5.65 1.04 -7.22
C LYS A 69 -6.34 1.71 -6.04
N ILE A 70 -6.56 3.01 -6.16
CA ILE A 70 -7.45 3.76 -5.27
C ILE A 70 -8.91 3.47 -5.68
N ALA A 71 -9.71 2.99 -4.72
CA ALA A 71 -11.14 2.76 -4.87
C ALA A 71 -11.93 4.08 -4.73
N ASN A 72 -13.21 4.08 -5.13
CA ASN A 72 -14.08 5.25 -4.93
C ASN A 72 -14.70 5.30 -3.52
N ASN A 73 -14.69 4.19 -2.79
CA ASN A 73 -15.11 4.06 -1.40
C ASN A 73 -14.60 2.74 -0.82
N GLU A 74 -14.71 2.58 0.50
CA GLU A 74 -14.28 1.40 1.26
C GLU A 74 -15.04 0.12 0.86
N ALA A 75 -16.30 0.23 0.45
CA ALA A 75 -17.07 -0.95 0.03
C ALA A 75 -16.56 -1.52 -1.29
N LEU A 76 -16.17 -0.66 -2.23
CA LEU A 76 -15.61 -1.05 -3.51
C LEU A 76 -14.18 -1.58 -3.38
N SER A 77 -13.36 -1.05 -2.47
CA SER A 77 -12.02 -1.61 -2.22
C SER A 77 -12.10 -3.06 -1.75
N VAL A 78 -13.01 -3.34 -0.81
CA VAL A 78 -13.24 -4.71 -0.31
C VAL A 78 -13.77 -5.61 -1.42
N ALA A 79 -14.69 -5.11 -2.25
CA ALA A 79 -15.21 -5.86 -3.39
C ALA A 79 -14.12 -6.23 -4.40
N MET A 80 -13.15 -5.34 -4.65
CA MET A 80 -12.00 -5.62 -5.52
C MET A 80 -11.12 -6.74 -4.95
N VAL A 81 -10.85 -6.72 -3.64
CA VAL A 81 -10.09 -7.80 -2.96
C VAL A 81 -10.82 -9.13 -3.04
N ASN A 82 -12.14 -9.15 -2.84
CA ASN A 82 -12.95 -10.37 -2.98
C ASN A 82 -12.82 -10.95 -4.41
N GLY A 83 -13.01 -10.12 -5.44
CA GLY A 83 -12.85 -10.54 -6.83
C GLY A 83 -11.44 -11.07 -7.15
N ALA A 84 -10.40 -10.44 -6.60
CA ALA A 84 -9.02 -10.91 -6.74
C ALA A 84 -8.83 -12.31 -6.11
N GLN A 85 -9.39 -12.55 -4.92
CA GLN A 85 -9.29 -13.85 -4.26
C GLN A 85 -10.02 -14.96 -5.03
N MET A 86 -11.13 -14.66 -5.70
CA MET A 86 -11.87 -15.63 -6.52
C MET A 86 -11.04 -16.20 -7.69
N VAL A 87 -10.03 -15.46 -8.16
CA VAL A 87 -9.11 -15.90 -9.22
C VAL A 87 -7.75 -16.37 -8.68
N GLY A 88 -7.64 -16.57 -7.36
CA GLY A 88 -6.41 -17.05 -6.70
C GLY A 88 -5.34 -15.98 -6.50
N CYS A 89 -5.66 -14.70 -6.72
CA CYS A 89 -4.73 -13.60 -6.49
C CYS A 89 -4.66 -13.24 -5.01
N ARG A 90 -3.48 -12.75 -4.60
CA ARG A 90 -3.23 -12.22 -3.26
C ARG A 90 -3.43 -10.72 -3.29
N ALA A 91 -4.24 -10.21 -2.38
CA ALA A 91 -4.63 -8.81 -2.38
C ALA A 91 -4.70 -8.25 -0.96
N ILE A 92 -4.42 -6.96 -0.84
CA ILE A 92 -4.50 -6.20 0.41
C ILE A 92 -5.45 -5.03 0.19
N ASP A 93 -6.34 -4.81 1.16
CA ASP A 93 -7.16 -3.61 1.28
C ASP A 93 -6.70 -2.80 2.49
N LEU A 94 -6.37 -1.52 2.30
CA LEU A 94 -6.10 -0.58 3.38
C LEU A 94 -7.31 0.30 3.65
N LEU A 95 -7.84 0.14 4.86
CA LEU A 95 -9.08 0.76 5.31
C LEU A 95 -8.86 1.46 6.64
N GLN A 96 -9.57 2.57 6.84
CA GLN A 96 -9.68 3.19 8.14
C GLN A 96 -11.05 2.90 8.76
N ILE A 97 -11.06 2.23 9.90
CA ILE A 97 -12.30 2.06 10.68
C ILE A 97 -12.58 3.37 11.40
N ARG A 98 -13.68 4.03 11.02
CA ARG A 98 -14.19 5.18 11.77
C ARG A 98 -14.76 4.68 13.10
N ARG A 99 -14.20 5.16 14.22
CA ARG A 99 -14.86 4.96 15.49
C ARG A 99 -16.16 5.75 15.50
N PRO A 100 -17.26 5.20 16.06
CA PRO A 100 -18.43 6.01 16.35
C PRO A 100 -18.01 7.20 17.23
N PRO A 101 -18.65 8.37 17.08
CA PRO A 101 -18.39 9.49 17.96
C PRO A 101 -18.63 9.03 19.41
N CYS A 102 -17.63 9.20 20.28
CA CYS A 102 -17.83 9.01 21.70
C CYS A 102 -18.87 10.05 22.15
N SER A 103 -20.06 9.60 22.53
CA SER A 103 -20.99 10.43 23.31
C SER A 103 -20.36 10.59 24.70
N PHE A 104 -19.90 11.79 25.03
CA PHE A 104 -19.51 12.17 26.39
C PHE A 104 -20.75 12.46 27.23
#